data_AF-A0A7Z3GSB9-F1
#
_entry.id   AF-A0A7Z3GSB9-F1
#
_cell.length_a   1.000
_cell.length_b   1.000
_cell.length_c   1.000
_cell.angle_alpha   90.00
_cell.angle_beta   90.00
_cell.angle_gamma   90.00
#
_symmetry.space_group_name_H-M   'P 1'
#
loop_
_entity.id
_entity.type
_entity.pdbx_description
1 polymer ?
#
loop_
_entity_poly.entity_id
_entity_poly.type
_entity_poly.pdbx_seq_one_letter_code
_entity_poly.pdbx_strand_id
1 'polypeptide(L)'
;MEKPLSEDISVNVLRRMKEGGFDFARIHPIDFFAIFSDEQNARKAARQFRGESLRTQVEARDDGGWSLQISKVMFATHAAIGDFEHDLEEVVVPLGGILDGWGVTQEVTSLR
;
A
#
# COMPACT_ATOMS: atom_id res chain seq x y z
N MET A 1 6.08 -21.25 7.69
CA MET A 1 6.24 -19.87 8.17
C MET A 1 4.85 -19.28 8.16
N GLU A 2 4.27 -19.01 9.33
CA GLU A 2 2.89 -18.54 9.43
C GLU A 2 2.80 -17.10 8.92
N LYS A 3 2.13 -16.89 7.77
CA LYS A 3 1.66 -15.58 7.30
C LYS A 3 0.10 -15.56 7.19
N PRO A 4 -0.69 -15.92 8.24
CA PRO A 4 -2.14 -16.02 8.10
C PRO A 4 -2.83 -14.67 8.43
N LEU A 5 -2.17 -13.81 9.20
CA LEU A 5 -2.78 -12.58 9.73
C LEU A 5 -3.01 -11.52 8.65
N SER A 6 -2.06 -11.31 7.73
CA SER A 6 -2.21 -10.31 6.67
C SER A 6 -3.26 -10.71 5.63
N GLU A 7 -3.37 -12.02 5.33
CA GLU A 7 -4.37 -12.58 4.43
C GLU A 7 -5.77 -12.45 5.03
N ASP A 8 -5.95 -12.85 6.30
CA ASP A 8 -7.24 -12.75 7.01
C ASP A 8 -7.70 -11.29 7.20
N ILE A 9 -6.75 -10.36 7.43
CA ILE A 9 -7.06 -8.92 7.52
C ILE A 9 -7.49 -8.39 6.15
N SER A 10 -6.77 -8.72 5.08
CA SER A 10 -7.09 -8.26 3.73
C SER A 10 -8.47 -8.77 3.26
N VAL A 11 -8.80 -10.04 3.51
CA VAL A 11 -10.13 -10.60 3.19
C VAL A 11 -11.24 -9.88 3.96
N ASN A 12 -11.03 -9.60 5.25
CA ASN A 12 -12.03 -8.90 6.06
C ASN A 12 -12.23 -7.44 5.63
N VAL A 13 -11.16 -6.74 5.27
CA VAL A 13 -11.22 -5.37 4.75
C VAL A 13 -11.97 -5.33 3.41
N LEU A 14 -11.62 -6.21 2.48
CA LEU A 14 -12.29 -6.30 1.18
C LEU A 14 -13.79 -6.63 1.32
N ARG A 15 -14.14 -7.53 2.25
CA ARG A 15 -15.55 -7.85 2.54
C ARG A 15 -16.30 -6.61 3.04
N ARG A 16 -15.75 -5.87 4.01
CA ARG A 16 -16.37 -4.64 4.53
C ARG A 16 -16.51 -3.57 3.46
N MET A 17 -15.52 -3.42 2.59
CA MET A 17 -15.59 -2.51 1.44
C MET A 17 -16.74 -2.89 0.50
N LYS A 18 -16.91 -4.19 0.20
CA LYS A 18 -18.04 -4.67 -0.62
C LYS A 18 -19.39 -4.38 0.03
N GLU A 19 -19.51 -4.64 1.32
CA GLU A 19 -20.72 -4.34 2.11
C GLU A 19 -21.03 -2.84 2.12
N GLY A 20 -19.99 -1.99 2.09
CA GLY A 20 -20.11 -0.54 1.96
C GLY A 20 -20.34 -0.02 0.53
N GLY A 21 -20.55 -0.89 -0.46
CA GLY A 21 -20.86 -0.50 -1.84
C GLY A 21 -19.64 -0.18 -2.71
N PHE A 22 -18.43 -0.58 -2.30
CA PHE A 22 -17.24 -0.42 -3.12
C PHE A 22 -17.32 -1.23 -4.42
N ASP A 23 -17.09 -0.55 -5.55
CA ASP A 23 -17.18 -1.17 -6.88
C ASP A 23 -15.86 -1.81 -7.30
N PHE A 24 -15.70 -3.10 -7.01
CA PHE A 24 -14.52 -3.89 -7.40
C PHE A 24 -14.37 -4.11 -8.92
N ALA A 25 -15.37 -3.76 -9.73
CA ALA A 25 -15.29 -3.87 -11.18
C ALA A 25 -14.53 -2.69 -11.83
N ARG A 26 -14.06 -1.73 -11.02
CA ARG A 26 -13.30 -0.56 -11.47
C ARG A 26 -11.89 -0.57 -10.88
N ILE A 27 -10.99 0.14 -11.55
CA ILE A 27 -9.67 0.43 -11.01
C ILE A 27 -9.77 1.59 -10.02
N HIS A 28 -9.04 1.48 -8.92
CA HIS A 28 -8.99 2.45 -7.83
C HIS A 28 -7.53 2.75 -7.45
N PRO A 29 -7.23 3.93 -6.93
CA PRO A 29 -5.96 4.17 -6.25
C PRO A 29 -5.91 3.36 -4.96
N ILE A 30 -4.93 2.47 -4.87
CA ILE A 30 -4.61 1.69 -3.67
C ILE A 30 -3.28 2.20 -3.14
N ASP A 31 -3.26 2.58 -1.87
CA ASP A 31 -2.07 3.11 -1.20
C ASP A 31 -1.42 2.01 -0.37
N PHE A 32 -0.14 1.76 -0.62
CA PHE A 32 0.70 0.81 0.10
C PHE A 32 1.72 1.56 0.93
N PHE A 33 1.97 1.09 2.15
CA PHE A 33 2.82 1.76 3.11
C PHE A 33 3.99 0.89 3.55
N ALA A 34 5.15 1.51 3.67
CA ALA A 34 6.32 0.93 4.30
C ALA A 34 6.99 1.95 5.22
N ILE A 35 7.67 1.48 6.25
CA ILE A 35 8.36 2.32 7.23
C ILE A 35 9.86 2.04 7.22
N PHE A 36 10.65 3.07 7.47
CA PHE A 36 12.11 3.02 7.51
C PHE A 36 12.62 3.82 8.71
N SER A 37 13.78 3.44 9.24
CA SER A 37 14.49 4.22 10.26
C SER A 37 15.19 5.45 9.69
N ASP A 38 15.45 5.49 8.38
CA ASP A 38 16.18 6.58 7.72
C ASP A 38 15.62 6.96 6.35
N GLU A 39 15.84 8.21 5.98
CA GLU A 39 15.37 8.80 4.73
C GLU A 39 16.03 8.18 3.49
N GLN A 40 17.31 7.84 3.59
CA GLN A 40 18.11 7.44 2.44
C GLN A 40 17.60 6.13 1.86
N ASN A 41 17.29 5.17 2.72
CA ASN A 41 16.73 3.87 2.35
C ASN A 41 15.28 3.99 1.89
N ALA A 42 14.45 4.81 2.56
CA ALA A 42 13.09 5.09 2.11
C ALA A 42 13.07 5.66 0.68
N ARG A 43 13.93 6.64 0.40
CA ARG A 43 14.09 7.21 -0.95
C ARG A 43 14.67 6.22 -1.94
N LYS A 44 15.53 5.30 -1.51
CA LYS A 44 16.10 4.25 -2.39
C LYS A 44 15.02 3.26 -2.81
N ALA A 45 14.15 2.83 -1.90
CA ALA A 45 12.99 2.01 -2.20
C ALA A 45 12.03 2.73 -3.15
N ALA A 46 11.69 4.00 -2.87
CA ALA A 46 10.79 4.80 -3.71
C ALA A 46 11.24 4.89 -5.18
N ARG A 47 12.56 4.91 -5.43
CA ARG A 47 13.09 4.97 -6.80
C ARG A 47 12.85 3.70 -7.63
N GLN A 48 12.60 2.55 -6.99
CA GLN A 48 12.29 1.30 -7.68
C GLN A 48 10.85 1.29 -8.22
N PHE A 49 9.96 2.09 -7.62
CA PHE A 49 8.55 2.16 -8.00
C PHE A 49 8.30 3.44 -8.81
N ARG A 50 8.44 3.34 -10.13
CA ARG A 50 8.18 4.44 -11.07
C ARG A 50 7.37 3.90 -12.24
N GLY A 51 6.37 4.64 -12.67
CA GLY A 51 5.52 4.27 -13.79
C GLY A 51 4.32 5.20 -13.90
N GLU A 52 3.63 5.15 -15.03
CA GLU A 52 2.50 6.07 -15.31
C GLU A 52 1.33 5.90 -14.33
N SER A 53 1.14 4.71 -13.76
CA SER A 53 0.08 4.39 -12.81
C SER A 53 0.52 4.42 -11.34
N LEU A 54 1.76 4.86 -11.07
CA LEU A 54 2.37 4.86 -9.74
C LEU A 54 2.71 6.27 -9.28
N ARG A 55 2.35 6.59 -8.04
CA ARG A 55 2.79 7.79 -7.33
C ARG A 55 3.46 7.38 -6.04
N THR A 56 4.66 7.88 -5.79
CA THR A 56 5.42 7.58 -4.57
C THR A 56 5.66 8.83 -3.74
N GLN A 57 5.48 8.74 -2.43
CA GLN A 57 5.81 9.79 -1.46
C GLN A 57 6.72 9.24 -0.36
N VAL A 58 7.64 10.06 0.11
CA VAL A 58 8.49 9.77 1.27
C VAL A 58 8.36 10.93 2.24
N GLU A 59 7.92 10.65 3.46
CA GLU A 59 7.61 11.66 4.47
C GLU A 59 8.24 11.29 5.82
N ALA A 60 8.66 12.30 6.58
CA ALA A 60 9.15 12.10 7.93
C ALA A 60 7.96 11.83 8.86
N ARG A 61 8.16 10.93 9.82
CA ARG A 61 7.18 10.61 10.87
C ARG A 61 7.54 11.34 12.16
N ASP A 62 6.53 11.58 13.00
CA ASP A 62 6.70 12.24 14.30
C ASP A 62 7.57 11.43 15.28
N ASP A 63 7.68 10.12 15.06
CA ASP A 63 8.52 9.20 15.84
C ASP A 63 10.00 9.21 15.42
N GLY A 64 10.38 10.07 14.46
CA GLY A 64 11.74 10.17 13.92
C GLY A 64 12.05 9.18 12.80
N GLY A 65 11.10 8.30 12.46
CA GLY A 65 11.19 7.42 11.30
C GLY A 65 10.75 8.09 10.00
N TRP A 66 10.65 7.28 8.94
CA TRP A 66 10.24 7.69 7.61
C TRP A 66 9.17 6.75 7.08
N SER A 67 8.15 7.31 6.44
CA SER A 67 7.13 6.55 5.70
C SER A 67 7.40 6.63 4.20
N LEU A 68 7.19 5.52 3.52
CA LEU A 68 7.06 5.41 2.07
C LEU A 68 5.62 5.05 1.78
N GLN A 69 4.93 5.91 1.02
CA GLN A 69 3.62 5.61 0.44
C GLN A 69 3.78 5.38 -1.07
N ILE A 70 3.17 4.32 -1.57
CA ILE A 70 3.06 4.04 -3.02
C ILE A 70 1.58 3.91 -3.36
N SER A 71 1.07 4.85 -4.15
CA SER A 71 -0.28 4.82 -4.70
C SER A 71 -0.25 4.18 -6.08
N LYS A 72 -1.02 3.10 -6.28
CA LYS A 72 -1.15 2.38 -7.55
C LYS A 72 -2.61 2.33 -7.99
N VAL A 73 -2.87 2.76 -9.22
CA VAL A 73 -4.21 2.60 -9.81
C VAL A 73 -4.36 1.16 -10.32
N MET A 74 -5.24 0.37 -9.69
CA MET A 74 -5.41 -1.06 -9.98
C MET A 74 -6.78 -1.60 -9.52
N PHE A 75 -7.12 -2.83 -9.90
CA PHE A 75 -8.26 -3.53 -9.32
C PHE A 75 -7.95 -3.97 -7.89
N ALA A 76 -8.85 -3.68 -6.94
CA ALA A 76 -8.71 -4.05 -5.54
C ALA A 76 -9.08 -5.53 -5.30
N THR A 77 -8.43 -6.45 -6.02
CA THR A 77 -8.62 -7.90 -5.79
C THR A 77 -7.59 -8.40 -4.79
N HIS A 78 -7.96 -9.45 -4.02
CA HIS A 78 -7.04 -10.08 -3.07
C HIS A 78 -5.72 -10.50 -3.74
N ALA A 79 -5.79 -11.15 -4.90
CA ALA A 79 -4.61 -11.59 -5.64
C ALA A 79 -3.73 -10.40 -6.06
N ALA A 80 -4.31 -9.39 -6.70
CA ALA A 80 -3.51 -8.26 -7.20
C ALA A 80 -2.86 -7.45 -6.06
N ILE A 81 -3.56 -7.28 -4.93
CA ILE A 81 -3.01 -6.62 -3.74
C ILE A 81 -1.88 -7.46 -3.16
N GLY A 82 -2.09 -8.77 -2.97
CA GLY A 82 -1.08 -9.67 -2.43
C GLY A 82 0.18 -9.76 -3.31
N ASP A 83 0.02 -9.79 -4.64
CA ASP A 83 1.13 -9.77 -5.58
C ASP A 83 1.95 -8.47 -5.42
N PHE A 84 1.28 -7.32 -5.31
CA PHE A 84 1.98 -6.05 -5.14
C PHE A 84 2.62 -5.89 -3.76
N GLU A 85 1.99 -6.39 -2.68
CA GLU A 85 2.60 -6.44 -1.36
C GLU A 85 3.87 -7.29 -1.39
N HIS A 86 3.87 -8.42 -2.10
CA HIS A 86 5.04 -9.26 -2.26
C HIS A 86 6.17 -8.55 -3.01
N ASP A 87 5.87 -7.95 -4.17
CA ASP A 87 6.85 -7.15 -4.94
C ASP A 87 7.43 -6.00 -4.09
N LEU A 88 6.59 -5.36 -3.27
CA LEU A 88 7.02 -4.29 -2.37
C LEU A 88 7.92 -4.81 -1.26
N GLU A 89 7.57 -5.96 -0.66
CA GLU A 89 8.34 -6.61 0.40
C GLU A 89 9.75 -6.95 -0.08
N GLU A 90 9.90 -7.46 -1.31
CA GLU A 90 11.19 -7.79 -1.92
C GLU A 90 12.11 -6.57 -2.08
N VAL A 91 11.55 -5.36 -2.23
CA VAL A 91 12.34 -4.12 -2.33
C VAL A 91 12.61 -3.51 -0.95
N VAL A 92 11.62 -3.55 -0.06
CA VAL A 92 11.63 -2.85 1.23
C VAL A 92 12.52 -3.58 2.26
N VAL A 93 12.37 -4.91 2.38
CA VAL A 93 13.06 -5.71 3.40
C VAL A 93 14.60 -5.64 3.26
N PRO A 94 15.20 -5.76 2.06
CA PRO A 94 16.66 -5.65 1.91
C PRO A 94 17.23 -4.26 2.27
N LEU A 95 16.38 -3.25 2.32
CA LEU A 95 16.74 -1.88 2.70
C LEU A 95 16.44 -1.57 4.17
N GLY A 96 16.08 -2.59 4.96
CA GLY A 96 15.77 -2.45 6.39
C GLY A 96 14.41 -1.84 6.67
N GLY A 97 13.54 -1.73 5.67
CA GLY A 97 12.17 -1.28 5.88
C GLY A 97 11.22 -2.42 6.24
N ILE A 98 10.01 -2.05 6.67
CA ILE A 98 8.94 -2.98 7.04
C ILE A 98 7.66 -2.55 6.32
N LEU A 99 6.92 -3.49 5.73
CA LEU A 99 5.58 -3.19 5.21
C LEU A 99 4.63 -2.85 6.36
N ASP A 100 3.86 -1.79 6.20
CA ASP A 100 2.90 -1.28 7.19
C ASP A 100 1.44 -1.38 6.68
N GLY A 101 1.23 -2.24 5.67
CA GLY A 101 -0.08 -2.55 5.09
C GLY A 101 -0.49 -1.65 3.93
N TRP A 102 -1.78 -1.69 3.61
CA TRP A 102 -2.38 -0.96 2.50
C TRP A 102 -3.76 -0.40 2.86
N GLY A 103 -4.22 0.57 2.08
CA GLY A 103 -5.54 1.16 2.19
C GLY A 103 -6.08 1.66 0.86
N VAL A 104 -7.34 2.05 0.84
CA VAL A 104 -7.97 2.69 -0.32
C VAL A 104 -8.37 4.09 0.06
N THR A 105 -7.88 5.08 -0.70
CA THR A 105 -8.37 6.44 -0.57
C THR A 105 -9.78 6.49 -1.17
N GLN A 106 -10.80 6.46 -0.31
CA GLN A 106 -12.14 6.85 -0.74
C GLN A 106 -12.13 8.36 -0.91
N GLU A 107 -12.19 8.83 -2.16
CA GLU A 107 -12.63 10.20 -2.40
C GLU A 107 -14.05 10.30 -1.85
N VAL A 108 -14.21 10.93 -0.69
CA VAL A 108 -15.50 11.37 -0.21
C VAL A 108 -15.96 12.41 -1.22
N THR A 109 -16.65 11.95 -2.25
CA THR A 109 -17.40 12.84 -3.13
C THR A 109 -18.56 13.37 -2.29
N SER A 110 -18.28 14.37 -1.45
CA SER A 110 -19.31 15.27 -0.94
C SER A 110 -19.79 16.11 -2.12
N LEU A 111 -20.56 15.49 -3.01
CA LEU A 111 -21.44 16.22 -3.90
C LEU A 111 -22.69 16.54 -3.09
N ARG A 112 -22.82 17.85 -2.86
CA ARG A 112 -23.98 18.63 -2.38
C ARG A 112 -25.35 17.96 -2.48
#